data_AF-A0A1B6HM47-F1
#
_entry.id   AF-A0A1B6HM47-F1
#
_cell.length_a   1.000
_cell.length_b   1.000
_cell.length_c   1.000
_cell.angle_alpha   90.00
_cell.angle_beta   90.00
_cell.angle_gamma   90.00
#
_symmetry.space_group_name_H-M   'P 1'
#
loop_
_entity.id
_entity.type
_entity.pdbx_description
1 polymer ?
#
loop_
_entity_poly.entity_id
_entity_poly.type
_entity_poly.pdbx_seq_one_letter_code
_entity_poly.pdbx_strand_id
1 'polypeptide(L)'
;MVDSNVNDFLSQYKSISNKLKKRFLRKPNVAEPSDQFGALGVQCERDEMPQYAGLCYLAVSRCEAALNNPTGEAWAQVKAGRQFLQAHSQQEVGGLVSPGGELLEAAISSLGRAGLLWPSEPERFLAAGLALETGTVLRTDRPHQSAASLVTAVNLLTDHPPLQLHALLDLASCRIRMGDLDGALSVLSQTVSVVEMIADPPFGIYADILLSCEVSRVLLLLLLRPPPQLLPAHLTAVLERYSWLGDTTECPVAWMCEDLYMTLQSLVMACQSQDSHSLISVEGELWKHLDSLQRTLLRCLVDTVTSASDN
;
A
#
# COMPACT_ATOMS: atom_id res chain seq x y z
N MET A 1 11.18 -37.48 -4.80
CA MET A 1 12.37 -36.62 -4.93
C MET A 1 12.28 -35.39 -4.01
N VAL A 2 11.13 -34.74 -3.88
CA VAL A 2 10.95 -33.64 -2.90
C VAL A 2 11.17 -34.12 -1.45
N ASP A 3 10.62 -35.27 -1.06
CA ASP A 3 10.75 -35.79 0.31
C ASP A 3 12.18 -36.17 0.73
N SER A 4 13.04 -36.58 -0.21
CA SER A 4 14.45 -36.85 0.08
C SER A 4 15.22 -35.56 0.35
N ASN A 5 14.92 -34.50 -0.40
CA ASN A 5 15.58 -33.20 -0.27
C ASN A 5 15.12 -32.47 1.00
N VAL A 6 13.84 -32.56 1.37
CA VAL A 6 13.32 -31.99 2.63
C VAL A 6 13.94 -32.68 3.85
N ASN A 7 14.09 -34.00 3.82
CA ASN A 7 14.73 -34.74 4.91
C ASN A 7 16.22 -34.41 5.05
N ASP A 8 16.93 -34.23 3.93
CA ASP A 8 18.32 -33.79 3.93
C ASP A 8 18.44 -32.36 4.50
N PHE A 9 17.61 -31.42 4.04
CA PHE A 9 17.53 -30.06 4.59
C PHE A 9 17.33 -30.03 6.10
N LEU A 10 16.32 -30.74 6.62
CA LEU A 10 16.00 -30.75 8.05
C LEU A 10 17.16 -31.32 8.89
N SER A 11 17.89 -32.28 8.33
CA SER A 11 19.07 -32.86 8.99
C SER A 11 20.22 -31.84 9.07
N GLN A 12 20.49 -31.14 7.97
CA GLN A 12 21.52 -30.11 7.87
C GLN A 12 21.18 -28.92 8.77
N TYR A 13 19.94 -28.42 8.72
CA TYR A 13 19.46 -27.32 9.57
C TYR A 13 19.57 -27.65 11.06
N LYS A 14 19.18 -28.86 11.48
CA LYS A 14 19.34 -29.34 12.86
C LYS A 14 20.81 -29.44 13.25
N SER A 15 21.68 -29.91 12.36
CA SER A 15 23.12 -30.04 12.61
C SER A 15 23.75 -28.68 12.92
N ILE A 16 23.42 -27.65 12.13
CA ILE A 16 23.91 -26.28 12.31
C ILE A 16 23.32 -25.69 13.60
N SER A 17 22.02 -25.88 13.84
CA SER A 17 21.36 -25.42 15.06
C SER A 17 21.96 -26.01 16.34
N ASN A 18 22.42 -27.27 16.29
CA ASN A 18 23.09 -27.91 17.42
C ASN A 18 24.47 -27.31 17.71
N LYS A 19 25.14 -26.68 16.74
CA LYS A 19 26.40 -25.96 16.97
C LYS A 19 26.18 -24.67 17.78
N LEU A 20 24.99 -24.07 17.68
CA LEU A 20 24.60 -22.87 18.43
C LEU A 20 24.16 -23.14 19.87
N LYS A 21 23.85 -24.40 20.23
CA LYS A 21 23.44 -24.74 21.59
C LYS A 21 24.59 -24.48 22.58
N LYS A 22 24.28 -23.80 23.68
CA LYS A 22 25.24 -23.46 24.74
C LYS A 22 25.98 -24.72 25.20
N ARG A 23 27.29 -24.75 24.97
CA ARG A 23 28.20 -25.70 25.61
C ARG A 23 28.72 -25.03 26.89
N PHE A 24 28.72 -25.76 28.00
CA PHE A 24 29.15 -25.26 29.30
C PHE A 24 30.45 -24.44 29.18
N LEU A 25 30.43 -23.20 29.70
CA LEU A 25 31.55 -22.25 29.82
C LEU A 25 32.17 -21.63 28.55
N ARG A 26 31.67 -21.86 27.32
CA ARG A 26 32.22 -21.22 26.11
C ARG A 26 31.15 -20.45 25.32
N LYS A 27 31.41 -19.19 24.99
CA LYS A 27 30.60 -18.45 24.01
C LYS A 27 30.67 -19.20 22.68
N PRO A 28 29.54 -19.64 22.08
CA PRO A 28 29.56 -20.31 20.79
C PRO A 28 30.11 -19.36 19.73
N ASN A 29 30.88 -19.89 18.77
CA ASN A 29 31.25 -19.12 17.59
C ASN A 29 29.99 -18.98 16.73
N VAL A 30 29.49 -17.75 16.56
CA VAL A 30 28.23 -17.48 15.86
C VAL A 30 28.47 -17.16 14.37
N ALA A 31 29.69 -16.80 13.98
CA ALA A 31 30.03 -16.49 12.59
C ALA A 31 29.96 -17.72 11.66
N GLU A 32 30.58 -18.85 12.05
CA GLU A 32 30.58 -20.06 11.23
C GLU A 32 29.15 -20.64 11.02
N PRO A 33 28.26 -20.71 12.03
CA PRO A 33 26.86 -21.05 11.80
C PRO A 33 26.11 -20.04 10.93
N SER A 34 26.41 -18.74 11.01
CA SER A 34 25.82 -17.70 10.15
C SER A 34 26.07 -18.03 8.68
N ASP A 35 27.34 -18.29 8.32
CA ASP A 35 27.73 -18.64 6.95
C ASP A 35 27.10 -19.96 6.48
N GLN A 36 27.03 -20.96 7.37
CA GLN A 36 26.41 -22.26 7.06
C GLN A 36 24.90 -22.14 6.80
N PHE A 37 24.18 -21.33 7.59
CA PHE A 37 22.77 -21.05 7.32
C PHE A 37 22.59 -20.24 6.02
N GLY A 38 23.49 -19.29 5.74
CA GLY A 38 23.48 -18.55 4.48
C GLY A 38 23.64 -19.46 3.26
N ALA A 39 24.60 -20.38 3.29
CA ALA A 39 24.83 -21.35 2.22
C ALA A 39 23.63 -22.30 2.03
N LEU A 40 23.04 -22.78 3.13
CA LEU A 40 21.85 -23.62 3.09
C LEU A 40 20.64 -22.86 2.52
N GLY A 41 20.50 -21.56 2.85
CA GLY A 41 19.47 -20.69 2.28
C GLY A 41 19.58 -20.57 0.76
N VAL A 42 20.78 -20.33 0.23
CA VAL A 42 21.03 -20.28 -1.22
C VAL A 42 20.76 -21.62 -1.90
N GLN A 43 21.04 -22.75 -1.24
CA GLN A 43 20.67 -24.06 -1.75
C GLN A 43 19.15 -24.22 -1.84
N CYS A 44 18.41 -23.81 -0.80
CA CYS A 44 16.95 -23.85 -0.81
C CYS A 44 16.34 -22.95 -1.90
N GLU A 45 16.95 -21.80 -2.21
CA GLU A 45 16.54 -20.96 -3.33
C GLU A 45 16.71 -21.68 -4.68
N ARG A 46 17.81 -22.41 -4.86
CA ARG A 46 18.07 -23.21 -6.08
C ARG A 46 17.10 -24.37 -6.22
N ASP A 47 16.72 -24.97 -5.10
CA ASP A 47 15.78 -26.10 -5.05
C ASP A 47 14.31 -25.63 -5.06
N GLU A 48 14.04 -24.34 -5.31
CA GLU A 48 12.70 -23.73 -5.36
C GLU A 48 11.87 -23.92 -4.07
N MET A 49 12.55 -23.88 -2.92
CA MET A 49 11.96 -24.07 -1.60
C MET A 49 12.00 -22.77 -0.76
N PRO A 50 11.19 -21.75 -1.08
CA PRO A 50 11.30 -20.41 -0.49
C PRO A 50 10.96 -20.37 1.01
N GLN A 51 10.05 -21.20 1.51
CA GLN A 51 9.72 -21.27 2.94
C GLN A 51 10.95 -21.66 3.78
N TYR A 52 11.68 -22.66 3.32
CA TYR A 52 12.89 -23.16 4.00
C TYR A 52 14.06 -22.17 3.85
N ALA A 53 14.18 -21.51 2.69
CA ALA A 53 15.13 -20.41 2.50
C ALA A 53 14.89 -19.27 3.50
N GLY A 54 13.62 -18.87 3.69
CA GLY A 54 13.23 -17.85 4.67
C GLY A 54 13.63 -18.22 6.10
N LEU A 55 13.42 -19.48 6.51
CA LEU A 55 13.83 -19.99 7.83
C LEU A 55 15.36 -19.99 8.02
N CYS A 56 16.13 -20.26 6.97
CA CYS A 56 17.59 -20.14 7.00
C CYS A 56 18.02 -18.70 7.21
N TYR A 57 17.47 -17.74 6.47
CA TYR A 57 17.82 -16.33 6.63
C TYR A 57 17.36 -15.74 7.97
N LEU A 58 16.26 -16.22 8.55
CA LEU A 58 15.91 -15.89 9.94
C LEU A 58 16.94 -16.43 10.95
N ALA A 59 17.56 -17.56 10.68
CA ALA A 59 18.64 -18.08 11.52
C ALA A 59 19.92 -17.23 11.36
N VAL A 60 20.24 -16.82 10.14
CA VAL A 60 21.33 -15.87 9.84
C VAL A 60 21.11 -14.56 10.59
N SER A 61 19.90 -13.97 10.54
CA SER A 61 19.65 -12.69 11.22
C SER A 61 19.84 -12.80 12.73
N ARG A 62 19.45 -13.91 13.36
CA ARG A 62 19.70 -14.18 14.78
C ARG A 62 21.19 -14.33 15.09
N CYS A 63 21.96 -14.88 14.15
CA CYS A 63 23.41 -14.98 14.27
C CYS A 63 24.07 -13.61 14.19
N GLU A 64 23.73 -12.80 13.18
CA GLU A 64 24.23 -11.41 13.02
C GLU A 64 23.86 -10.51 14.20
N ALA A 65 22.64 -10.67 14.74
CA ALA A 65 22.22 -9.96 15.96
C ALA A 65 23.14 -10.29 17.15
N ALA A 66 23.52 -11.56 17.31
CA ALA A 66 24.45 -11.98 18.36
C ALA A 66 25.90 -11.56 18.11
N LEU A 67 26.25 -11.26 16.84
CA LEU A 67 27.53 -10.68 16.44
C LEU A 67 27.55 -9.14 16.55
N ASN A 68 26.42 -8.52 16.92
CA ASN A 68 26.21 -7.06 16.95
C ASN A 68 26.45 -6.39 15.58
N ASN A 69 26.06 -7.05 14.48
CA ASN A 69 26.12 -6.50 13.13
C ASN A 69 24.71 -6.09 12.65
N PRO A 70 24.27 -4.84 12.89
CA PRO A 70 22.89 -4.42 12.60
C PRO A 70 22.59 -4.40 11.10
N THR A 71 23.56 -4.01 10.26
CA THR A 71 23.39 -3.98 8.81
C THR A 71 23.23 -5.39 8.24
N GLY A 72 24.05 -6.34 8.71
CA GLY A 72 23.93 -7.76 8.33
C GLY A 72 22.62 -8.37 8.80
N GLU A 73 22.19 -8.07 10.02
CA GLU A 73 20.89 -8.49 10.56
C GLU A 73 19.74 -7.98 9.69
N ALA A 74 19.73 -6.69 9.35
CA ALA A 74 18.67 -6.08 8.56
C ALA A 74 18.56 -6.70 7.16
N TRP A 75 19.68 -6.88 6.46
CA TRP A 75 19.67 -7.55 5.15
C TRP A 75 19.22 -9.00 5.20
N ALA A 76 19.61 -9.75 6.24
CA ALA A 76 19.14 -11.11 6.45
C ALA A 76 17.62 -11.14 6.72
N GLN A 77 17.09 -10.19 7.48
CA GLN A 77 15.64 -10.04 7.67
C GLN A 77 14.90 -9.71 6.38
N VAL A 78 15.43 -8.82 5.54
CA VAL A 78 14.84 -8.51 4.22
C VAL A 78 14.79 -9.74 3.31
N LYS A 79 15.90 -10.49 3.24
CA LYS A 79 15.95 -11.73 2.46
C LYS A 79 14.93 -12.74 2.98
N ALA A 80 14.84 -12.92 4.30
CA ALA A 80 13.84 -13.80 4.89
C ALA A 80 12.41 -13.39 4.51
N GLY A 81 12.08 -12.10 4.65
CA GLY A 81 10.76 -11.57 4.33
C GLY A 81 10.35 -11.78 2.87
N ARG A 82 11.25 -11.48 1.93
CA ARG A 82 11.00 -11.70 0.50
C ARG A 82 10.78 -13.16 0.15
N GLN A 83 11.54 -14.07 0.76
CA GLN A 83 11.35 -15.51 0.57
C GLN A 83 9.99 -15.97 1.12
N PHE A 84 9.53 -15.44 2.26
CA PHE A 84 8.19 -15.74 2.77
C PHE A 84 7.08 -15.18 1.89
N LEU A 85 7.24 -13.98 1.31
CA LEU A 85 6.27 -13.44 0.35
C LEU A 85 6.21 -14.28 -0.93
N GLN A 86 7.35 -14.73 -1.44
CA GLN A 86 7.40 -15.65 -2.59
C GLN A 86 6.75 -16.99 -2.27
N ALA A 87 6.95 -17.52 -1.06
CA ALA A 87 6.28 -18.74 -0.64
C ALA A 87 4.76 -18.57 -0.51
N HIS A 88 4.29 -17.42 -0.04
CA HIS A 88 2.88 -17.08 0.04
C HIS A 88 2.24 -17.01 -1.35
N SER A 89 2.87 -16.31 -2.30
CA SER A 89 2.34 -16.24 -3.67
C SER A 89 2.31 -17.59 -4.38
N GLN A 90 3.31 -18.46 -4.15
CA GLN A 90 3.28 -19.84 -4.63
C GLN A 90 2.13 -20.66 -4.04
N GLN A 91 1.81 -20.45 -2.76
CA GLN A 91 0.67 -21.10 -2.10
C GLN A 91 -0.67 -20.62 -2.67
N GLU A 92 -0.81 -19.33 -2.94
CA GLU A 92 -2.01 -18.76 -3.55
C GLU A 92 -2.25 -19.33 -4.96
N VAL A 93 -1.21 -19.36 -5.80
CA VAL A 93 -1.29 -19.96 -7.14
C VAL A 93 -1.63 -21.45 -7.07
N GLY A 94 -1.11 -22.16 -6.06
CA GLY A 94 -1.40 -23.56 -5.81
C GLY A 94 -2.76 -23.83 -5.17
N GLY A 95 -3.53 -22.81 -4.80
CA GLY A 95 -4.81 -22.94 -4.08
C GLY A 95 -4.68 -23.50 -2.65
N LEU A 96 -3.45 -23.55 -2.13
CA LEU A 96 -3.10 -24.12 -0.82
C LEU A 96 -2.87 -22.97 0.17
N VAL A 97 -3.92 -22.20 0.45
CA VAL A 97 -3.84 -21.07 1.38
C VAL A 97 -3.60 -21.61 2.80
N SER A 98 -2.51 -21.18 3.43
CA SER A 98 -2.28 -21.46 4.86
C SER A 98 -3.46 -20.92 5.68
N PRO A 99 -4.14 -21.75 6.50
CA PRO A 99 -5.36 -21.34 7.24
C PRO A 99 -5.18 -20.10 8.13
N GLY A 100 -3.94 -19.80 8.55
CA GLY A 100 -3.61 -18.66 9.41
C GLY A 100 -2.85 -17.52 8.73
N GLY A 101 -2.45 -17.66 7.46
CA GLY A 101 -1.55 -16.70 6.81
C GLY A 101 -0.18 -16.59 7.49
N GLU A 102 0.32 -17.71 8.04
CA GLU A 102 1.54 -17.74 8.86
C GLU A 102 2.78 -17.22 8.11
N LEU A 103 2.87 -17.52 6.81
CA LEU A 103 3.96 -17.04 5.95
C LEU A 103 3.90 -15.54 5.74
N LEU A 104 2.70 -15.00 5.54
CA LEU A 104 2.48 -13.57 5.37
C LEU A 104 2.83 -12.82 6.65
N GLU A 105 2.37 -13.28 7.81
CA GLU A 105 2.72 -12.69 9.11
C GLU A 105 4.23 -12.79 9.41
N ALA A 106 4.87 -13.92 9.07
CA ALA A 106 6.32 -14.06 9.18
C ALA A 106 7.06 -13.05 8.28
N ALA A 107 6.56 -12.82 7.06
CA ALA A 107 7.11 -11.81 6.16
C ALA A 107 6.97 -10.40 6.75
N ILE A 108 5.78 -10.00 7.19
CA ILE A 108 5.53 -8.68 7.78
C ILE A 108 6.43 -8.45 9.01
N SER A 109 6.50 -9.44 9.90
CA SER A 109 7.32 -9.34 11.11
C SER A 109 8.81 -9.17 10.78
N SER A 110 9.33 -9.93 9.81
CA SER A 110 10.73 -9.83 9.38
C SER A 110 11.04 -8.48 8.73
N LEU A 111 10.18 -8.00 7.82
CA LEU A 111 10.36 -6.72 7.13
C LEU A 111 10.19 -5.53 8.08
N GLY A 112 9.23 -5.60 9.01
CA GLY A 112 9.07 -4.61 10.07
C GLY A 112 10.30 -4.52 10.98
N ARG A 113 10.88 -5.66 11.35
CA ARG A 113 12.15 -5.69 12.12
C ARG A 113 13.32 -5.11 11.33
N ALA A 114 13.42 -5.36 10.03
CA ALA A 114 14.44 -4.73 9.19
C ALA A 114 14.31 -3.21 9.19
N GLY A 115 13.09 -2.67 9.09
CA GLY A 115 12.84 -1.22 9.15
C GLY A 115 13.28 -0.58 10.46
N LEU A 116 13.12 -1.26 11.59
CA LEU A 116 13.57 -0.76 12.91
C LEU A 116 15.10 -0.70 13.06
N LEU A 117 15.83 -1.51 12.29
CA LEU A 117 17.30 -1.56 12.32
C LEU A 117 17.96 -0.46 11.50
N TRP A 118 17.18 0.29 10.70
CA TRP A 118 17.65 1.37 9.82
C TRP A 118 17.15 2.75 10.27
N PRO A 119 17.66 3.31 11.38
CA PRO A 119 17.18 4.59 11.92
C PRO A 119 17.75 5.82 11.22
N SER A 120 18.89 5.71 10.52
CA SER A 120 19.63 6.85 9.97
C SER A 120 19.51 7.01 8.44
N GLU A 121 19.65 8.24 7.95
CA GLU A 121 19.91 8.55 6.54
C GLU A 121 21.23 7.86 6.10
N PRO A 122 21.33 7.16 4.95
CA PRO A 122 20.35 6.97 3.85
C PRO A 122 19.46 5.71 3.99
N GLU A 123 19.62 4.93 5.06
CA GLU A 123 18.92 3.66 5.27
C GLU A 123 17.41 3.86 5.53
N ARG A 124 17.00 5.08 5.91
CA ARG A 124 15.59 5.50 5.99
C ARG A 124 14.83 5.30 4.68
N PHE A 125 15.43 5.58 3.53
CA PHE A 125 14.80 5.34 2.23
C PHE A 125 14.60 3.85 1.96
N LEU A 126 15.53 3.01 2.42
CA LEU A 126 15.40 1.57 2.32
C LEU A 126 14.23 1.09 3.19
N ALA A 127 14.11 1.61 4.42
CA ALA A 127 12.99 1.30 5.30
C ALA A 127 11.64 1.75 4.68
N ALA A 128 11.57 2.94 4.09
CA ALA A 128 10.39 3.42 3.37
C ALA A 128 10.06 2.53 2.16
N GLY A 129 11.06 2.12 1.38
CA GLY A 129 10.89 1.21 0.26
C GLY A 129 10.35 -0.16 0.68
N LEU A 130 10.84 -0.72 1.80
CA LEU A 130 10.29 -1.96 2.36
C LEU A 130 8.84 -1.79 2.83
N ALA A 131 8.50 -0.66 3.45
CA ALA A 131 7.14 -0.36 3.87
C ALA A 131 6.17 -0.23 2.67
N LEU A 132 6.64 0.29 1.53
CA LEU A 132 5.90 0.29 0.27
C LEU A 132 5.77 -1.12 -0.33
N GLU A 133 6.85 -1.91 -0.34
CA GLU A 133 6.83 -3.30 -0.82
C GLU A 133 5.82 -4.15 -0.01
N THR A 134 5.85 -4.05 1.33
CA THR A 134 4.85 -4.71 2.19
C THR A 134 3.44 -4.20 1.94
N GLY A 135 3.25 -2.88 1.81
CA GLY A 135 1.95 -2.27 1.55
C GLY A 135 1.32 -2.73 0.23
N THR A 136 2.12 -2.86 -0.83
CA THR A 136 1.63 -3.29 -2.15
C THR A 136 1.19 -4.75 -2.15
N VAL A 137 1.95 -5.64 -1.48
CA VAL A 137 1.62 -7.07 -1.39
C VAL A 137 0.38 -7.31 -0.52
N LEU A 138 0.24 -6.58 0.60
CA LEU A 138 -0.89 -6.74 1.52
C LEU A 138 -2.21 -6.14 1.00
N ARG A 139 -2.18 -5.42 -0.12
CA ARG A 139 -3.33 -4.67 -0.64
C ARG A 139 -4.52 -5.55 -0.98
N THR A 140 -4.29 -6.79 -1.39
CA THR A 140 -5.34 -7.76 -1.74
C THR A 140 -5.86 -8.52 -0.53
N ASP A 141 -4.94 -8.95 0.34
CA ASP A 141 -5.28 -9.93 1.38
C ASP A 141 -5.76 -9.26 2.65
N ARG A 142 -5.08 -8.19 3.08
CA ARG A 142 -5.32 -7.50 4.36
C ARG A 142 -5.13 -5.99 4.22
N PRO A 143 -6.15 -5.27 3.72
CA PRO A 143 -6.01 -3.87 3.39
C PRO A 143 -5.79 -2.98 4.63
N HIS A 144 -6.25 -3.38 5.83
CA HIS A 144 -5.97 -2.66 7.08
C HIS A 144 -4.49 -2.66 7.45
N GLN A 145 -3.81 -3.80 7.31
CA GLN A 145 -2.37 -3.91 7.59
C GLN A 145 -1.55 -3.17 6.52
N SER A 146 -1.99 -3.23 5.25
CA SER A 146 -1.44 -2.44 4.15
C SER A 146 -1.51 -0.93 4.44
N ALA A 147 -2.66 -0.43 4.91
CA ALA A 147 -2.80 0.98 5.24
C ALA A 147 -1.83 1.41 6.36
N ALA A 148 -1.63 0.58 7.38
CA ALA A 148 -0.69 0.87 8.46
C ALA A 148 0.76 0.95 7.94
N SER A 149 1.20 0.02 7.11
CA SER A 149 2.56 0.06 6.55
C SER A 149 2.75 1.25 5.60
N LEU A 150 1.75 1.58 4.79
CA LEU A 150 1.80 2.75 3.91
C LEU A 150 1.85 4.07 4.68
N VAL A 151 1.12 4.20 5.81
CA VAL A 151 1.25 5.37 6.69
C VAL A 151 2.67 5.49 7.25
N THR A 152 3.28 4.38 7.64
CA THR A 152 4.70 4.42 8.08
C THR A 152 5.63 4.87 6.97
N ALA A 153 5.41 4.43 5.71
CA ALA A 153 6.19 4.89 4.57
C ALA A 153 6.04 6.40 4.33
N VAL A 154 4.83 6.93 4.39
CA VAL A 154 4.55 8.37 4.24
C VAL A 154 5.29 9.19 5.29
N ASN A 155 5.28 8.76 6.55
CA ASN A 155 5.95 9.46 7.65
C ASN A 155 7.48 9.44 7.51
N LEU A 156 8.06 8.39 6.91
CA LEU A 156 9.49 8.32 6.65
C LEU A 156 9.91 9.19 5.46
N LEU A 157 9.00 9.45 4.51
CA LEU A 157 9.26 10.20 3.28
C LEU A 157 8.88 11.69 3.35
N THR A 158 8.54 12.20 4.54
CA THR A 158 8.06 13.59 4.72
C THR A 158 9.04 14.64 4.18
N ASP A 159 10.35 14.36 4.22
CA ASP A 159 11.40 15.27 3.74
C ASP A 159 11.58 15.25 2.20
N HIS A 160 10.91 14.31 1.50
CA HIS A 160 11.04 14.08 0.06
C HIS A 160 9.68 14.02 -0.64
N PRO A 161 9.08 15.19 -0.95
CA PRO A 161 7.76 15.33 -1.58
C PRO A 161 7.49 14.43 -2.80
N PRO A 162 8.39 14.26 -3.79
CA PRO A 162 8.07 13.45 -4.97
C PRO A 162 7.94 11.95 -4.65
N LEU A 163 8.73 11.42 -3.71
CA LEU A 163 8.61 10.02 -3.26
C LEU A 163 7.39 9.83 -2.37
N GLN A 164 7.06 10.83 -1.56
CA GLN A 164 5.88 10.84 -0.70
C GLN A 164 4.58 10.76 -1.52
N LEU A 165 4.51 11.42 -2.68
CA LEU A 165 3.33 11.38 -3.54
C LEU A 165 2.93 9.95 -3.94
N HIS A 166 3.90 9.13 -4.34
CA HIS A 166 3.62 7.75 -4.72
C HIS A 166 3.03 6.95 -3.55
N ALA A 167 3.60 7.11 -2.35
CA ALA A 167 3.10 6.46 -1.13
C ALA A 167 1.69 6.93 -0.75
N LEU A 168 1.38 8.23 -0.92
CA LEU A 168 0.07 8.80 -0.63
C LEU A 168 -1.01 8.31 -1.60
N LEU A 169 -0.70 8.20 -2.90
CA LEU A 169 -1.63 7.69 -3.91
C LEU A 169 -1.98 6.22 -3.66
N ASP A 170 -0.97 5.42 -3.31
CA ASP A 170 -1.15 4.02 -2.92
C ASP A 170 -1.98 3.91 -1.63
N LEU A 171 -1.73 4.78 -0.64
CA LEU A 171 -2.49 4.84 0.61
C LEU A 171 -3.95 5.22 0.37
N ALA A 172 -4.22 6.23 -0.47
CA ALA A 172 -5.57 6.64 -0.83
C ALA A 172 -6.34 5.50 -1.49
N SER A 173 -5.70 4.79 -2.43
CA SER A 173 -6.25 3.61 -3.08
C SER A 173 -6.58 2.49 -2.10
N CYS A 174 -5.72 2.24 -1.12
CA CYS A 174 -5.97 1.25 -0.06
C CYS A 174 -7.14 1.66 0.85
N ARG A 175 -7.23 2.93 1.27
CA ARG A 175 -8.33 3.41 2.13
C ARG A 175 -9.69 3.37 1.44
N ILE A 176 -9.73 3.72 0.15
CA ILE A 176 -10.95 3.58 -0.68
C ILE A 176 -11.42 2.12 -0.72
N ARG A 177 -10.51 1.15 -0.91
CA ARG A 177 -10.85 -0.28 -0.91
C ARG A 177 -11.33 -0.79 0.44
N MET A 178 -10.86 -0.21 1.53
CA MET A 178 -11.34 -0.53 2.88
C MET A 178 -12.73 0.04 3.18
N GLY A 179 -13.21 1.00 2.39
CA GLY A 179 -14.41 1.78 2.72
C GLY A 179 -14.18 2.88 3.75
N ASP A 180 -12.93 3.18 4.12
CA ASP A 180 -12.59 4.33 4.97
C ASP A 180 -12.52 5.60 4.11
N LEU A 181 -13.71 6.13 3.78
CA LEU A 181 -13.87 7.24 2.86
C LEU A 181 -13.36 8.57 3.47
N ASP A 182 -13.56 8.79 4.77
CA ASP A 182 -13.06 9.98 5.47
C ASP A 182 -11.52 9.97 5.52
N GLY A 183 -10.94 8.82 5.87
CA GLY A 183 -9.51 8.61 5.80
C GLY A 183 -8.97 8.82 4.38
N ALA A 184 -9.66 8.38 3.34
CA ALA A 184 -9.25 8.61 1.96
C ALA A 184 -9.27 10.11 1.58
N LEU A 185 -10.31 10.86 1.98
CA LEU A 185 -10.41 12.30 1.72
C LEU A 185 -9.26 13.10 2.35
N SER A 186 -8.86 12.74 3.58
CA SER A 186 -7.73 13.40 4.26
C SER A 186 -6.41 13.19 3.51
N VAL A 187 -6.15 11.98 3.00
CA VAL A 187 -4.94 11.62 2.25
C VAL A 187 -4.92 12.30 0.88
N LEU A 188 -6.06 12.34 0.18
CA LEU A 188 -6.17 13.05 -1.09
C LEU A 188 -5.93 14.56 -0.92
N SER A 189 -6.45 15.16 0.15
CA SER A 189 -6.19 16.57 0.47
C SER A 189 -4.70 16.82 0.76
N GLN A 190 -4.06 15.92 1.52
CA GLN A 190 -2.62 15.98 1.74
C GLN A 190 -1.84 15.87 0.42
N THR A 191 -2.26 14.98 -0.48
CA THR A 191 -1.62 14.80 -1.79
C THR A 191 -1.65 16.10 -2.61
N VAL A 192 -2.80 16.78 -2.67
CA VAL A 192 -2.93 18.08 -3.34
C VAL A 192 -1.96 19.11 -2.75
N SER A 193 -1.91 19.23 -1.42
CA SER A 193 -0.98 20.17 -0.77
C SER A 193 0.50 19.85 -1.06
N VAL A 194 0.87 18.57 -1.19
CA VAL A 194 2.24 18.17 -1.54
C VAL A 194 2.56 18.51 -2.99
N VAL A 195 1.61 18.35 -3.92
CA VAL A 195 1.80 18.75 -5.31
C VAL A 195 1.99 20.25 -5.45
N GLU A 196 1.16 21.06 -4.77
CA GLU A 196 1.26 22.52 -4.76
C GLU A 196 2.61 23.02 -4.22
N MET A 197 3.22 22.31 -3.26
CA MET A 197 4.57 22.62 -2.79
C MET A 197 5.67 22.32 -3.81
N ILE A 198 5.46 21.35 -4.71
CA ILE A 198 6.47 20.92 -5.69
C ILE A 198 6.44 21.80 -6.93
N ALA A 199 5.24 22.10 -7.46
CA ALA A 199 5.08 22.79 -8.72
C ALA A 199 3.87 23.74 -8.68
N ASP A 200 4.16 25.03 -8.83
CA ASP A 200 3.16 26.07 -9.09
C ASP A 200 3.62 26.91 -10.31
N PRO A 201 2.98 26.75 -11.50
CA PRO A 201 1.83 25.89 -11.81
C PRO A 201 2.19 24.40 -11.96
N PRO A 202 1.25 23.47 -11.69
CA PRO A 202 1.47 22.04 -11.89
C PRO A 202 1.56 21.70 -13.38
N PHE A 203 2.53 20.85 -13.75
CA PHE A 203 2.75 20.44 -15.14
C PHE A 203 2.93 18.92 -15.26
N GLY A 204 2.52 18.36 -16.41
CA GLY A 204 2.69 16.95 -16.73
C GLY A 204 2.02 16.02 -15.72
N ILE A 205 2.81 15.07 -15.18
CA ILE A 205 2.33 14.03 -14.25
C ILE A 205 1.65 14.64 -13.01
N TYR A 206 2.10 15.80 -12.54
CA TYR A 206 1.49 16.47 -11.39
C TYR A 206 0.08 16.97 -11.69
N ALA A 207 -0.19 17.41 -12.93
CA ALA A 207 -1.52 17.80 -13.36
C ALA A 207 -2.46 16.58 -13.43
N ASP A 208 -1.98 15.44 -13.94
CA ASP A 208 -2.76 14.19 -13.98
C ASP A 208 -3.08 13.67 -12.56
N ILE A 209 -2.14 13.80 -11.62
CA ILE A 209 -2.35 13.44 -10.21
C ILE A 209 -3.41 14.35 -9.59
N LEU A 210 -3.35 15.67 -9.83
CA LEU A 210 -4.37 16.61 -9.33
C LEU A 210 -5.75 16.30 -9.91
N LEU A 211 -5.82 15.97 -11.21
CA LEU A 211 -7.04 15.55 -11.87
C LEU A 211 -7.67 14.32 -11.21
N SER A 212 -6.89 13.27 -11.03
CA SER A 212 -7.37 12.04 -10.38
C SER A 212 -7.80 12.29 -8.93
N CYS A 213 -7.06 13.13 -8.19
CA CYS A 213 -7.39 13.50 -6.82
C CYS A 213 -8.70 14.28 -6.73
N GLU A 214 -8.95 15.24 -7.62
CA GLU A 214 -10.16 16.06 -7.61
C GLU A 214 -11.41 15.27 -7.99
N VAL A 215 -11.34 14.45 -9.03
CA VAL A 215 -12.43 13.52 -9.39
C VAL A 215 -12.76 12.60 -8.21
N SER A 216 -11.75 12.03 -7.57
CA SER A 216 -11.93 11.14 -6.42
C SER A 216 -12.51 11.88 -5.21
N ARG A 217 -12.07 13.11 -4.93
CA ARG A 217 -12.60 13.95 -3.85
C ARG A 217 -14.08 14.29 -4.07
N VAL A 218 -14.47 14.66 -5.29
CA VAL A 218 -15.89 14.95 -5.61
C VAL A 218 -16.76 13.72 -5.37
N LEU A 219 -16.37 12.56 -5.90
CA LEU A 219 -17.12 11.30 -5.70
C LEU A 219 -17.25 10.93 -4.21
N LEU A 220 -16.16 11.06 -3.45
CA LEU A 220 -16.16 10.78 -2.01
C LEU A 220 -17.03 11.76 -1.22
N LEU A 221 -17.01 13.05 -1.56
CA LEU A 221 -17.85 14.06 -0.91
C LEU A 221 -19.34 13.83 -1.18
N LEU A 222 -19.69 13.41 -2.40
CA LEU A 222 -21.07 13.06 -2.76
C LEU A 222 -21.55 11.79 -2.06
N LEU A 223 -20.67 10.82 -1.82
CA LEU A 223 -20.95 9.60 -1.07
C LEU A 223 -21.12 9.86 0.44
N LEU A 224 -20.19 10.60 1.05
CA LEU A 224 -20.18 10.84 2.49
C LEU A 224 -21.27 11.82 2.95
N ARG A 225 -21.68 12.76 2.07
CA ARG A 225 -22.58 13.88 2.40
C ARG A 225 -22.32 14.45 3.81
N PRO A 226 -21.06 14.78 4.16
CA PRO A 226 -20.75 15.19 5.51
C PRO A 226 -21.46 16.52 5.84
N PRO A 227 -21.91 16.72 7.08
CA PRO A 227 -22.57 17.96 7.46
C PRO A 227 -21.57 19.13 7.31
N PRO A 228 -22.02 20.31 6.82
CA PRO A 228 -21.14 21.42 6.44
C PRO A 228 -20.31 21.98 7.61
N GLN A 229 -20.67 21.67 8.86
CA GLN A 229 -19.94 22.09 10.06
C GLN A 229 -18.65 21.29 10.30
N LEU A 230 -18.54 20.08 9.74
CA LEU A 230 -17.39 19.19 9.88
C LEU A 230 -16.47 19.20 8.66
N LEU A 231 -16.86 19.92 7.60
CA LEU A 231 -16.10 20.01 6.37
C LEU A 231 -15.01 21.10 6.47
N PRO A 232 -13.74 20.74 6.23
CA PRO A 232 -12.69 21.72 5.98
C PRO A 232 -13.05 22.66 4.81
N ALA A 233 -12.71 23.95 4.94
CA ALA A 233 -13.04 24.98 3.96
C ALA A 233 -12.56 24.67 2.53
N HIS A 234 -11.42 23.98 2.40
CA HIS A 234 -10.87 23.58 1.09
C HIS A 234 -11.68 22.47 0.39
N LEU A 235 -12.47 21.69 1.13
CA LEU A 235 -13.38 20.68 0.55
C LEU A 235 -14.73 21.29 0.19
N THR A 236 -15.21 22.26 0.98
CA THR A 236 -16.42 23.04 0.64
C THR A 236 -16.23 23.82 -0.66
N ALA A 237 -15.06 24.45 -0.84
CA ALA A 237 -14.72 25.16 -2.07
C ALA A 237 -14.72 24.27 -3.32
N VAL A 238 -14.39 22.98 -3.18
CA VAL A 238 -14.46 22.02 -4.29
C VAL A 238 -15.91 21.77 -4.68
N LEU A 239 -16.81 21.48 -3.73
CA LEU A 239 -18.23 21.27 -4.02
C LEU A 239 -18.90 22.53 -4.59
N GLU A 240 -18.57 23.70 -4.04
CA GLU A 240 -19.10 24.97 -4.52
C GLU A 240 -18.74 25.24 -5.98
N ARG A 241 -17.52 24.88 -6.40
CA ARG A 241 -17.07 25.00 -7.79
C ARG A 241 -17.97 24.21 -8.76
N TYR A 242 -18.44 23.04 -8.34
CA TYR A 242 -19.30 22.19 -9.17
C TYR A 242 -20.80 22.42 -8.96
N SER A 243 -21.22 23.16 -7.92
CA SER A 243 -22.63 23.49 -7.68
C SER A 243 -23.09 24.77 -8.37
N TRP A 244 -22.18 25.70 -8.68
CA TRP A 244 -22.52 26.94 -9.36
C TRP A 244 -22.56 26.76 -10.89
N LEU A 245 -23.75 26.92 -11.47
CA LEU A 245 -23.93 27.22 -12.90
C LEU A 245 -23.52 28.68 -13.16
N GLY A 246 -22.21 28.96 -13.10
CA GLY A 246 -21.72 30.23 -13.61
C GLY A 246 -21.68 30.22 -15.14
N ASP A 247 -22.06 31.33 -15.78
CA ASP A 247 -21.92 31.60 -17.23
C ASP A 247 -20.43 31.69 -17.69
N THR A 248 -19.51 31.01 -17.01
CA THR A 248 -18.09 31.01 -17.37
C THR A 248 -17.86 29.93 -18.41
N THR A 249 -17.68 30.35 -19.66
CA THR A 249 -17.30 29.51 -20.81
C THR A 249 -15.90 28.89 -20.70
N GLU A 250 -15.21 29.08 -19.58
CA GLU A 250 -13.85 28.62 -19.34
C GLU A 250 -13.86 27.65 -18.15
N CYS A 251 -13.23 26.48 -18.33
CA CYS A 251 -12.99 25.55 -17.24
C CYS A 251 -12.13 26.26 -16.17
N PRO A 252 -12.62 26.46 -14.93
CA PRO A 252 -11.84 27.12 -13.88
C PRO A 252 -10.63 26.29 -13.44
N VAL A 253 -10.52 25.05 -13.94
CA VAL A 253 -9.48 24.09 -13.61
C VAL A 253 -8.58 23.89 -14.83
N ALA A 254 -7.41 24.54 -14.81
CA ALA A 254 -6.47 24.56 -15.94
C ALA A 254 -5.98 23.17 -16.41
N TRP A 255 -6.07 22.16 -15.55
CA TRP A 255 -5.63 20.78 -15.80
C TRP A 255 -6.78 19.82 -16.13
N MET A 256 -8.03 20.29 -16.31
CA MET A 256 -9.18 19.45 -16.62
C MET A 256 -9.87 19.85 -17.93
N CYS A 257 -10.31 18.84 -18.70
CA CYS A 257 -11.09 19.05 -19.93
C CYS A 257 -12.52 19.54 -19.60
N GLU A 258 -13.07 20.41 -20.46
CA GLU A 258 -14.42 20.96 -20.32
C GLU A 258 -15.50 19.88 -20.27
N ASP A 259 -15.39 18.83 -21.09
CA ASP A 259 -16.35 17.71 -21.09
C ASP A 259 -16.41 16.99 -19.73
N LEU A 260 -15.25 16.79 -19.10
CA LEU A 260 -15.17 16.16 -17.78
C LEU A 260 -15.69 17.10 -16.68
N TYR A 261 -15.40 18.40 -16.78
CA TYR A 261 -15.93 19.39 -15.84
C TYR A 261 -17.46 19.44 -15.88
N MET A 262 -18.04 19.53 -17.07
CA MET A 262 -19.50 19.60 -17.27
C MET A 262 -20.20 18.33 -16.80
N THR A 263 -19.62 17.15 -17.06
CA THR A 263 -20.17 15.87 -16.59
C THR A 263 -20.06 15.70 -15.08
N LEU A 264 -19.04 16.26 -14.42
CA LEU A 264 -18.97 16.30 -12.95
C LEU A 264 -19.99 17.29 -12.36
N GLN A 265 -20.21 18.44 -12.99
CA GLN A 265 -21.26 19.37 -12.57
C GLN A 265 -22.65 18.72 -12.67
N SER A 266 -22.97 18.07 -13.79
CA SER A 266 -24.25 17.37 -13.95
C SER A 266 -24.42 16.23 -12.93
N LEU A 267 -23.33 15.52 -12.59
CA LEU A 267 -23.34 14.51 -11.53
C LEU A 267 -23.69 15.11 -10.16
N VAL A 268 -23.02 16.21 -9.76
CA VAL A 268 -23.27 16.87 -8.47
C VAL A 268 -24.73 17.36 -8.40
N MET A 269 -25.25 17.94 -9.48
CA MET A 269 -26.64 18.39 -9.56
C MET A 269 -27.64 17.24 -9.47
N ALA A 270 -27.42 16.14 -10.20
CA ALA A 270 -28.26 14.94 -10.13
C ALA A 270 -28.28 14.33 -8.73
N CYS A 271 -27.13 14.35 -8.03
CA CYS A 271 -27.05 13.89 -6.64
C CYS A 271 -27.83 14.77 -5.66
N GLN A 272 -27.83 16.10 -5.87
CA GLN A 272 -28.55 17.07 -5.04
C GLN A 272 -30.06 17.03 -5.28
N SER A 273 -30.48 16.84 -6.54
CA SER A 273 -31.90 16.71 -6.91
C SER A 273 -32.48 15.31 -6.63
N GLN A 274 -31.64 14.34 -6.26
CA GLN A 274 -32.00 12.93 -6.08
C GLN A 274 -32.64 12.30 -7.33
N ASP A 275 -32.22 12.73 -8.52
CA ASP A 275 -32.76 12.23 -9.79
C ASP A 275 -32.00 10.98 -10.25
N SER A 276 -32.61 9.81 -10.04
CA SER A 276 -32.05 8.50 -10.41
C SER A 276 -31.89 8.31 -11.91
N HIS A 277 -32.76 8.88 -12.75
CA HIS A 277 -32.69 8.72 -14.21
C HIS A 277 -31.53 9.52 -14.80
N SER A 278 -31.36 10.77 -14.39
CA SER A 278 -30.24 11.61 -14.82
C SER A 278 -28.90 11.04 -14.35
N LEU A 279 -28.86 10.45 -13.15
CA LEU A 279 -27.64 9.86 -12.60
C LEU A 279 -27.13 8.66 -13.43
N ILE A 280 -28.02 7.78 -13.90
CA ILE A 280 -27.66 6.65 -14.77
C ILE A 280 -27.14 7.12 -16.13
N SER A 281 -27.71 8.20 -16.68
CA SER A 281 -27.24 8.79 -17.94
C SER A 281 -25.82 9.34 -17.78
N VAL A 282 -25.58 10.08 -16.68
CA VAL A 282 -24.26 10.67 -16.38
C VAL A 282 -23.22 9.60 -16.07
N GLU A 283 -23.59 8.49 -15.42
CA GLU A 283 -22.71 7.34 -15.20
C GLU A 283 -22.11 6.83 -16.52
N GLY A 284 -22.92 6.65 -17.57
CA GLY A 284 -22.47 6.14 -18.86
C GLY A 284 -21.48 7.07 -19.57
N GLU A 285 -21.64 8.38 -19.42
CA GLU A 285 -20.74 9.40 -19.99
C GLU A 285 -19.44 9.51 -19.20
N LEU A 286 -19.54 9.48 -17.87
CA LEU A 286 -18.40 9.61 -16.97
C LEU A 286 -17.52 8.35 -16.97
N TRP A 287 -18.10 7.16 -17.21
CA TRP A 287 -17.38 5.87 -17.22
C TRP A 287 -16.13 5.84 -18.12
N LYS A 288 -16.17 6.56 -19.24
CA LYS A 288 -15.06 6.62 -20.22
C LYS A 288 -13.83 7.35 -19.68
N HIS A 289 -14.04 8.27 -18.73
CA HIS A 289 -13.01 9.16 -18.20
C HIS A 289 -12.45 8.68 -16.85
N LEU A 290 -13.10 7.70 -16.21
CA LEU A 290 -12.75 7.25 -14.86
C LEU A 290 -11.83 6.02 -14.85
N ASP A 291 -10.97 5.96 -13.85
CA ASP A 291 -10.18 4.79 -13.49
C ASP A 291 -11.03 3.70 -12.80
N SER A 292 -10.53 2.46 -12.74
CA SER A 292 -11.23 1.32 -12.12
C SER A 292 -11.71 1.58 -10.68
N LEU A 293 -10.92 2.29 -9.87
CA LEU A 293 -11.29 2.67 -8.51
C LEU A 293 -12.40 3.72 -8.49
N GLN A 294 -12.29 4.75 -9.34
CA GLN A 294 -13.31 5.79 -9.45
C GLN A 294 -14.63 5.25 -9.98
N ARG A 295 -14.59 4.29 -10.92
CA ARG A 295 -15.78 3.56 -11.39
C ARG A 295 -16.46 2.78 -10.26
N THR A 296 -15.67 2.18 -9.36
CA THR A 296 -16.21 1.48 -8.20
C THR A 296 -16.90 2.46 -7.25
N LEU A 297 -16.29 3.61 -6.98
CA LEU A 297 -16.88 4.67 -6.16
C LEU A 297 -18.18 5.22 -6.79
N LEU A 298 -18.16 5.48 -8.10
CA LEU A 298 -19.33 5.97 -8.82
C LEU A 298 -20.48 4.96 -8.77
N ARG A 299 -20.19 3.67 -8.94
CA ARG A 299 -21.21 2.64 -8.82
C ARG A 299 -21.80 2.55 -7.41
N CYS A 300 -20.96 2.63 -6.38
CA CYS A 300 -21.44 2.74 -4.99
C CYS A 300 -22.34 3.96 -4.80
N LEU A 301 -22.02 5.09 -5.45
CA LEU A 301 -22.84 6.30 -5.40
C LEU A 301 -24.20 6.07 -6.06
N VAL A 302 -24.23 5.46 -7.24
CA VAL A 302 -25.47 5.12 -7.95
C VAL A 302 -26.35 4.19 -7.11
N ASP A 303 -25.75 3.15 -6.54
CA ASP A 303 -26.46 2.18 -5.69
C ASP A 303 -27.03 2.84 -4.42
N THR A 304 -26.31 3.76 -3.79
CA THR A 304 -26.80 4.49 -2.60
C THR A 304 -27.92 5.48 -2.92
N VAL A 305 -27.87 6.16 -4.06
CA VAL A 305 -28.94 7.11 -4.44
C VAL A 305 -30.19 6.38 -4.91
N THR A 306 -30.05 5.29 -5.67
CA THR A 306 -31.19 4.48 -6.14
C THR A 306 -31.88 3.71 -5.00
N SER A 307 -31.12 3.14 -4.06
CA SER A 307 -31.71 2.51 -2.86
C SER A 307 -32.40 3.51 -1.93
N ALA A 308 -31.98 4.77 -1.93
CA ALA A 308 -32.65 5.84 -1.18
C ALA A 308 -33.95 6.33 -1.84
N SER A 309 -34.12 6.15 -3.16
CA SER A 309 -35.38 6.51 -3.86
C SER A 309 -36.47 5.44 -3.76
N ASP A 310 -36.12 4.21 -3.39
CA ASP A 310 -37.06 3.08 -3.25
C ASP A 310 -37.65 2.94 -1.83
N ASN A 311 -37.24 3.78 -0.86
CA ASN A 311 -37.79 3.87 0.49
C ASN A 311 -38.61 5.15 0.68
#